data_AF-A0AB34JY68-F1
#
_entry.id   AF-A0AB34JY68-F1
#
_cell.length_a   1.000
_cell.length_b   1.000
_cell.length_c   1.000
_cell.angle_alpha   90.00
_cell.angle_beta   90.00
_cell.angle_gamma   90.00
#
_symmetry.space_group_name_H-M   'P 1'
#
loop_
_entity.id
_entity.type
_entity.pdbx_description
1 polymer ?
#
loop_
_entity_poly.entity_id
_entity_poly.type
_entity_poly.pdbx_seq_one_letter_code
_entity_poly.pdbx_strand_id
1 'polypeptide(L)'
;MSNSHCNNDTTRTTQRDGAAEPQDAREANESHTASYEATARPNERTDVRKLSSLNTDEVASLIISVTGQKGQEYAAGFVAAEMTGDGLKGAEPADILELCETMPQMVAKKVANRLQKYQAEGVPSELLTVSQAPSPLTKAKLKQIWEEKELLLIKGRQYQLEQQLGAGNATVWRVTSIDEGGVERVLKMCNKDAAVREKNARDLLGWDQHSRWFLKAFDYQDATSLQDAVIVLEYSAQTLQHRLRN
;
A
#
# COMPACT_ATOMS: atom_id res chain seq x y z
N MET A 1 -44.46 15.11 -42.00
CA MET A 1 -44.00 14.69 -43.34
C MET A 1 -43.01 13.56 -43.16
N SER A 2 -43.32 12.44 -43.79
CA SER A 2 -42.68 11.12 -43.66
C SER A 2 -41.44 10.97 -44.54
N ASN A 3 -40.53 10.09 -44.10
CA ASN A 3 -39.71 9.11 -44.86
C ASN A 3 -38.56 8.68 -43.91
N SER A 4 -38.43 7.47 -43.36
CA SER A 4 -38.75 6.09 -43.75
C SER A 4 -37.94 5.57 -44.93
N HIS A 5 -37.02 4.62 -44.65
CA HIS A 5 -36.67 3.32 -45.29
C HIS A 5 -35.24 2.93 -44.83
N CYS A 6 -35.01 1.82 -44.09
CA CYS A 6 -35.05 0.38 -44.47
C CYS A 6 -34.08 0.07 -45.62
N ASN A 7 -33.31 -1.02 -45.71
CA ASN A 7 -32.99 -2.23 -44.93
C ASN A 7 -31.84 -2.91 -45.73
N ASN A 8 -31.05 -3.80 -45.10
CA ASN A 8 -30.90 -5.19 -45.58
C ASN A 8 -29.91 -6.00 -44.72
N ASP A 9 -30.49 -6.88 -43.91
CA ASP A 9 -29.98 -8.23 -43.65
C ASP A 9 -29.67 -8.96 -44.95
N THR A 10 -28.60 -9.77 -44.99
CA THR A 10 -28.65 -11.13 -45.58
C THR A 10 -27.49 -11.99 -45.06
N THR A 11 -27.85 -13.05 -44.32
CA THR A 11 -27.07 -14.25 -43.95
C THR A 11 -26.72 -15.14 -45.15
N ARG A 12 -25.50 -15.74 -45.20
CA ARG A 12 -25.24 -17.05 -45.86
C ARG A 12 -23.84 -17.62 -45.49
N THR A 13 -23.71 -18.67 -44.66
CA THR A 13 -23.68 -20.13 -44.91
C THR A 13 -22.28 -20.73 -45.23
N THR A 14 -21.80 -21.54 -44.26
CA THR A 14 -20.93 -22.74 -44.26
C THR A 14 -20.05 -23.13 -45.47
N GLN A 15 -18.81 -23.54 -45.18
CA GLN A 15 -18.26 -24.85 -45.59
C GLN A 15 -17.14 -25.34 -44.65
N ARG A 16 -17.30 -26.58 -44.18
CA ARG A 16 -16.34 -27.46 -43.49
C ARG A 16 -15.81 -28.44 -44.54
N ASP A 17 -14.51 -28.72 -44.53
CA ASP A 17 -13.82 -29.96 -44.95
C ASP A 17 -12.39 -29.83 -44.39
N GLY A 18 -11.69 -30.82 -43.84
CA GLY A 18 -11.92 -32.24 -43.70
C GLY A 18 -10.95 -32.81 -42.64
N ALA A 19 -11.28 -34.01 -42.19
CA ALA A 19 -10.56 -34.79 -41.19
C ALA A 19 -9.37 -35.56 -41.79
N ALA A 20 -8.35 -35.84 -40.96
CA ALA A 20 -7.58 -37.08 -41.00
C ALA A 20 -6.78 -37.26 -39.70
N GLU A 21 -7.19 -38.23 -38.88
CA GLU A 21 -6.31 -38.91 -37.91
C GLU A 21 -5.34 -39.84 -38.67
N PRO A 22 -4.24 -40.27 -38.03
CA PRO A 22 -4.06 -41.72 -37.93
C PRO A 22 -3.68 -42.18 -36.52
N GLN A 23 -4.28 -43.31 -36.14
CA GLN A 23 -3.92 -44.16 -35.01
C GLN A 23 -2.70 -45.06 -35.34
N ASP A 24 -2.08 -45.50 -34.25
CA ASP A 24 -1.26 -46.71 -34.07
C ASP A 24 0.18 -46.77 -34.63
N ALA A 25 1.13 -46.65 -33.71
CA ALA A 25 2.33 -47.48 -33.67
C ALA A 25 2.72 -47.75 -32.20
N ARG A 26 2.36 -48.95 -31.72
CA ARG A 26 2.93 -49.54 -30.51
C ARG A 26 4.26 -50.21 -30.86
N GLU A 27 5.28 -50.01 -30.03
CA GLU A 27 6.06 -51.04 -29.31
C GLU A 27 7.50 -50.59 -29.00
N ALA A 28 7.87 -50.83 -27.73
CA ALA A 28 9.19 -51.12 -27.17
C ALA A 28 10.41 -50.24 -27.56
N ASN A 29 11.12 -49.67 -26.57
CA ASN A 29 12.18 -50.41 -25.87
C ASN A 29 12.82 -49.62 -24.70
N GLU A 30 13.06 -50.35 -23.62
CA GLU A 30 14.17 -50.24 -22.65
C GLU A 30 14.43 -48.97 -21.81
N SER A 31 14.14 -49.13 -20.52
CA SER A 31 15.03 -48.95 -19.37
C SER A 31 16.01 -47.76 -19.36
N HIS A 32 15.69 -46.75 -18.55
CA HIS A 32 16.65 -46.21 -17.60
C HIS A 32 15.92 -45.78 -16.33
N THR A 33 15.97 -46.67 -15.33
CA THR A 33 15.76 -46.34 -13.92
C THR A 33 16.88 -45.41 -13.47
N ALA A 34 16.73 -44.11 -13.71
CA ALA A 34 17.47 -43.09 -12.98
C ALA A 34 16.79 -42.92 -11.62
N SER A 35 17.33 -43.63 -10.64
CA SER A 35 17.09 -43.39 -9.22
C SER A 35 17.36 -41.92 -8.93
N TYR A 36 16.31 -41.10 -8.85
CA TYR A 36 16.40 -39.82 -8.15
C TYR A 36 16.46 -40.18 -6.67
N GLU A 37 17.69 -40.36 -6.17
CA GLU A 37 17.98 -40.20 -4.76
C GLU A 37 17.37 -38.86 -4.34
N ALA A 38 16.30 -38.95 -3.55
CA ALA A 38 15.87 -37.84 -2.73
C ALA A 38 17.07 -37.51 -1.84
N THR A 39 17.87 -36.54 -2.28
CA THR A 39 18.76 -35.80 -1.41
C THR A 39 17.85 -35.09 -0.43
N ALA A 40 17.52 -35.80 0.65
CA ALA A 40 17.01 -35.21 1.87
C ALA A 40 18.03 -34.13 2.21
N ARG A 41 17.66 -32.87 1.92
CA ARG A 41 18.41 -31.72 2.39
C ARG A 41 18.67 -31.95 3.87
N PRO A 42 19.90 -31.74 4.36
CA PRO A 42 20.14 -31.84 5.78
C PRO A 42 19.12 -30.95 6.48
N ASN A 43 18.43 -31.49 7.49
CA ASN A 43 17.56 -30.73 8.38
C ASN A 43 18.40 -29.59 8.94
N GLU A 44 18.38 -28.43 8.29
CA GLU A 44 18.72 -27.16 8.90
C GLU A 44 17.77 -27.06 10.08
N ARG A 45 18.29 -27.31 11.29
CA ARG A 45 17.55 -26.95 12.50
C ARG A 45 17.34 -25.46 12.38
N THR A 46 16.17 -25.04 11.93
CA THR A 46 15.77 -23.64 11.99
C THR A 46 15.83 -23.26 13.47
N ASP A 47 16.82 -22.45 13.84
CA ASP A 47 16.97 -22.05 15.24
C ASP A 47 15.71 -21.28 15.64
N VAL A 48 14.96 -21.79 16.61
CA VAL A 48 13.70 -21.20 17.05
C VAL A 48 13.90 -20.48 18.38
N ARG A 49 13.49 -19.21 18.46
CA ARG A 49 13.52 -18.40 19.69
C ARG A 49 12.13 -18.25 20.28
N LYS A 50 12.05 -18.10 21.61
CA LYS A 50 10.78 -17.82 22.27
C LYS A 50 10.34 -16.39 21.96
N LEU A 51 9.06 -16.19 21.63
CA LEU A 51 8.49 -14.85 21.40
C LEU A 51 8.82 -13.90 22.57
N SER A 52 8.67 -14.38 23.81
CA SER A 52 8.97 -13.60 25.02
C SER A 52 10.43 -13.13 25.18
N SER A 53 11.35 -13.71 24.40
CA SER A 53 12.77 -13.37 24.44
C SER A 53 13.18 -12.33 23.40
N LEU A 54 12.22 -11.82 22.62
CA LEU A 54 12.49 -10.83 21.59
C LEU A 54 12.56 -9.42 22.18
N ASN A 55 13.61 -8.69 21.82
CA ASN A 55 13.71 -7.25 22.07
C ASN A 55 12.88 -6.44 21.05
N THR A 56 12.80 -5.12 21.23
CA THR A 56 12.00 -4.23 20.39
C THR A 56 12.40 -4.25 18.91
N ASP A 57 13.69 -4.33 18.60
CA ASP A 57 14.19 -4.36 17.22
C ASP A 57 13.88 -5.70 16.53
N GLU A 58 13.93 -6.79 17.30
CA GLU A 58 13.56 -8.14 16.86
C GLU A 58 12.05 -8.26 16.64
N VAL A 59 11.24 -7.60 17.47
CA VAL A 59 9.80 -7.47 17.27
C VAL A 59 9.51 -6.69 15.98
N ALA A 60 10.18 -5.55 15.76
CA ALA A 60 10.03 -4.78 14.52
C ALA A 60 10.35 -5.63 13.28
N SER A 61 11.45 -6.38 13.32
CA SER A 61 11.86 -7.31 12.25
C SER A 61 10.81 -8.39 12.01
N LEU A 62 10.24 -8.94 13.08
CA LEU A 62 9.16 -9.91 13.00
C LEU A 62 7.92 -9.31 12.32
N ILE A 63 7.49 -8.10 12.71
CA ILE A 63 6.34 -7.42 12.10
C ILE A 63 6.57 -7.19 10.61
N ILE A 64 7.77 -6.70 10.22
CA ILE A 64 8.14 -6.51 8.82
C ILE A 64 8.03 -7.82 8.04
N SER A 65 8.56 -8.93 8.60
CA SER A 65 8.51 -10.25 7.96
C SER A 65 7.07 -10.75 7.72
N VAL A 66 6.14 -10.45 8.63
CA VAL A 66 4.74 -10.91 8.56
C VAL A 66 3.91 -10.08 7.58
N THR A 67 4.22 -8.79 7.47
CA THR A 67 3.40 -7.80 6.75
C THR A 67 3.96 -7.39 5.38
N GLY A 68 5.23 -7.67 5.09
CA GLY A 68 5.83 -7.48 3.76
C GLY A 68 6.17 -6.01 3.46
N GLN A 69 5.89 -5.54 2.24
CA GLN A 69 6.37 -4.24 1.72
C GLN A 69 5.98 -3.02 2.57
N LYS A 70 4.81 -3.02 3.23
CA LYS A 70 4.38 -1.94 4.15
C LYS A 70 4.79 -2.17 5.61
N GLY A 71 5.53 -3.24 5.88
CA GLY A 71 5.83 -3.65 7.24
C GLY A 71 6.72 -2.70 8.02
N GLN A 72 7.48 -1.85 7.33
CA GLN A 72 8.31 -0.83 7.98
C GLN A 72 7.47 0.26 8.64
N GLU A 73 6.40 0.72 7.98
CA GLU A 73 5.46 1.70 8.52
C GLU A 73 4.75 1.14 9.76
N TYR A 74 4.36 -0.14 9.69
CA TYR A 74 3.68 -0.80 10.80
C TYR A 74 4.60 -1.05 11.98
N ALA A 75 5.83 -1.52 11.72
CA ALA A 75 6.81 -1.76 12.77
C ALA A 75 7.18 -0.50 13.56
N ALA A 76 7.08 0.69 12.97
CA ALA A 76 7.34 1.96 13.64
C ALA A 76 6.47 2.15 14.90
N GLY A 77 5.18 1.79 14.83
CA GLY A 77 4.26 1.90 15.98
C GLY A 77 4.67 1.01 17.16
N PHE A 78 5.07 -0.24 16.88
CA PHE A 78 5.59 -1.17 17.90
C PHE A 78 6.89 -0.67 18.54
N VAL A 79 7.76 -0.04 17.75
CA VAL A 79 9.02 0.53 18.26
C VAL A 79 8.76 1.78 19.11
N ALA A 80 7.84 2.65 18.68
CA ALA A 80 7.46 3.85 19.43
C ALA A 80 6.86 3.50 20.81
N ALA A 81 6.06 2.43 20.87
CA ALA A 81 5.52 1.88 22.12
C ALA A 81 6.54 1.05 22.93
N GLU A 82 7.81 0.97 22.50
CA GLU A 82 8.87 0.15 23.10
C GLU A 82 8.46 -1.33 23.30
N MET A 83 7.66 -1.84 22.36
CA MET A 83 7.03 -3.13 22.51
C MET A 83 8.07 -4.25 22.47
N THR A 84 7.98 -5.16 23.43
CA THR A 84 8.83 -6.36 23.49
C THR A 84 8.01 -7.59 23.18
N GLY A 85 8.66 -8.71 22.89
CA GLY A 85 7.94 -9.94 22.61
C GLY A 85 7.18 -10.50 23.81
N ASP A 86 7.51 -10.07 25.03
CA ASP A 86 6.70 -10.38 26.22
C ASP A 86 5.39 -9.58 26.25
N GLY A 87 5.44 -8.29 25.86
CA GLY A 87 4.27 -7.42 25.75
C GLY A 87 3.32 -7.79 24.61
N LEU A 88 3.76 -8.61 23.65
CA LEU A 88 2.91 -9.11 22.56
C LEU A 88 2.24 -10.46 22.85
N LYS A 89 2.43 -11.03 24.04
CA LYS A 89 1.78 -12.29 24.41
C LYS A 89 0.28 -12.11 24.49
N GLY A 90 -0.45 -12.93 23.74
CA GLY A 90 -1.91 -12.88 23.73
C GLY A 90 -2.49 -11.59 23.15
N ALA A 91 -1.70 -10.76 22.47
CA ALA A 91 -2.17 -9.53 21.85
C ALA A 91 -3.30 -9.83 20.86
N GLU A 92 -4.44 -9.17 21.06
CA GLU A 92 -5.59 -9.23 20.18
C GLU A 92 -5.43 -8.27 19.00
N PRO A 93 -6.21 -8.43 17.92
CA PRO A 93 -6.17 -7.50 16.80
C PRO A 93 -6.46 -6.05 17.21
N ALA A 94 -7.26 -5.83 18.27
CA ALA A 94 -7.54 -4.50 18.80
C ALA A 94 -6.27 -3.86 19.40
N ASP A 95 -5.53 -4.59 20.23
CA ASP A 95 -4.27 -4.14 20.83
C ASP A 95 -3.24 -3.77 19.75
N ILE A 96 -3.19 -4.54 18.66
CA ILE A 96 -2.29 -4.26 17.52
C ILE A 96 -2.68 -2.98 16.78
N LEU A 97 -3.98 -2.69 16.66
CA LEU A 97 -4.47 -1.47 16.04
C LEU A 97 -4.20 -0.25 16.92
N GLU A 98 -4.25 -0.38 18.25
CA GLU A 98 -3.86 0.70 19.16
C GLU A 98 -2.36 1.05 19.01
N LEU A 99 -1.51 0.05 18.76
CA LEU A 99 -0.10 0.27 18.48
C LEU A 99 0.15 0.86 17.08
N CYS A 100 -0.76 0.65 16.14
CA CYS A 100 -0.61 1.09 14.76
C CYS A 100 -1.97 1.32 14.08
N GLU A 101 -2.55 2.50 14.29
CA GLU A 101 -3.90 2.85 13.78
C GLU A 101 -4.00 2.84 12.25
N THR A 102 -2.86 3.01 11.55
CA THR A 102 -2.79 2.96 10.08
C THR A 102 -2.79 1.54 9.54
N MET A 103 -2.68 0.51 10.40
CA MET A 103 -2.73 -0.88 9.98
C MET A 103 -4.16 -1.30 9.62
N PRO A 104 -4.40 -1.87 8.42
CA PRO A 104 -5.73 -2.38 8.08
C PRO A 104 -6.14 -3.51 9.02
N GLN A 105 -7.42 -3.57 9.41
CA GLN A 105 -7.94 -4.57 10.36
C GLN A 105 -7.62 -6.03 9.96
N MET A 106 -7.63 -6.35 8.67
CA MET A 106 -7.25 -7.68 8.18
C MET A 106 -5.77 -7.99 8.42
N VAL A 107 -4.90 -6.98 8.30
CA VAL A 107 -3.45 -7.12 8.55
C VAL A 107 -3.21 -7.26 10.04
N ALA A 108 -3.89 -6.48 10.89
CA ALA A 108 -3.82 -6.63 12.35
C ALA A 108 -4.23 -8.04 12.80
N LYS A 109 -5.33 -8.57 12.24
CA LYS A 109 -5.76 -9.96 12.49
C LYS A 109 -4.72 -10.99 12.04
N LYS A 110 -4.08 -10.77 10.88
CA LYS A 110 -3.00 -11.64 10.40
C LYS A 110 -1.80 -11.63 11.35
N VAL A 111 -1.41 -10.46 11.85
CA VAL A 111 -0.32 -10.29 12.81
C VAL A 111 -0.66 -10.99 14.12
N ALA A 112 -1.85 -10.76 14.69
CA ALA A 112 -2.30 -11.38 15.94
C ALA A 112 -2.25 -12.92 15.85
N ASN A 113 -2.84 -13.48 14.79
CA ASN A 113 -2.84 -14.92 14.55
C ASN A 113 -1.42 -15.48 14.43
N ARG A 114 -0.50 -14.72 13.83
CA ARG A 114 0.88 -15.15 13.65
C ARG A 114 1.68 -15.07 14.95
N LEU A 115 1.45 -14.05 15.78
CA LEU A 115 2.03 -13.94 17.11
C LEU A 115 1.57 -15.08 18.03
N GLN A 116 0.27 -15.41 18.03
CA GLN A 116 -0.26 -16.56 18.75
C GLN A 116 0.38 -17.87 18.30
N LYS A 117 0.55 -18.05 16.99
CA LYS A 117 1.26 -19.22 16.44
C LYS A 117 2.71 -19.28 16.94
N TYR A 118 3.44 -18.17 16.92
CA TYR A 118 4.82 -18.11 17.40
C TYR A 118 4.96 -18.19 18.92
N GLN A 119 3.91 -17.89 19.67
CA GLN A 119 3.89 -18.15 21.10
C GLN A 119 3.90 -19.66 21.39
N ALA A 120 3.23 -20.47 20.56
CA ALA A 120 3.18 -21.92 20.68
C ALA A 120 4.39 -22.63 20.05
N GLU A 121 4.76 -22.23 18.83
CA GLU A 121 5.78 -22.91 18.02
C GLU A 121 7.17 -22.29 18.15
N GLY A 122 7.26 -21.08 18.69
CA GLY A 122 8.46 -20.25 18.67
C GLY A 122 8.67 -19.51 17.34
N VAL A 123 9.55 -18.51 17.36
CA VAL A 123 9.87 -17.63 16.23
C VAL A 123 11.12 -18.16 15.51
N PRO A 124 11.04 -18.53 14.22
CA PRO A 124 12.20 -18.86 13.42
C PRO A 124 13.22 -17.71 13.39
N SER A 125 14.48 -17.98 13.71
CA SER A 125 15.54 -16.96 13.77
C SER A 125 15.80 -16.32 12.41
N GLU A 126 15.49 -17.00 11.31
CA GLU A 126 15.55 -16.46 9.95
C GLU A 126 14.65 -15.22 9.74
N LEU A 127 13.52 -15.15 10.46
CA LEU A 127 12.62 -13.99 10.43
C LEU A 127 13.15 -12.80 11.24
N LEU A 128 14.14 -13.05 12.09
CA LEU A 128 14.81 -12.04 12.91
C LEU A 128 16.07 -11.50 12.23
N THR A 129 16.63 -12.23 11.25
CA THR A 129 17.77 -11.81 10.46
C THR A 129 17.33 -11.02 9.23
N VAL A 130 17.29 -9.69 9.35
CA VAL A 130 17.10 -8.77 8.22
C VAL A 130 18.35 -8.82 7.31
N SER A 131 18.39 -9.75 6.35
CA SER A 131 19.53 -9.91 5.42
C SER A 131 19.40 -9.10 4.12
N GLN A 132 18.21 -8.61 3.74
CA GLN A 132 18.06 -7.83 2.49
C GLN A 132 16.96 -6.75 2.56
N ALA A 133 17.12 -5.76 3.45
CA ALA A 133 16.36 -4.51 3.43
C ALA A 133 17.29 -3.34 3.85
N PRO A 134 17.05 -2.12 3.35
CA PRO A 134 18.05 -1.04 3.33
C PRO A 134 18.34 -0.50 4.73
N SER A 135 19.48 -0.91 5.30
CA SER A 135 20.03 -0.46 6.60
C SER A 135 19.11 -0.76 7.81
N PRO A 136 19.64 -1.25 8.94
CA PRO A 136 18.83 -1.41 10.15
C PRO A 136 18.23 -0.05 10.50
N LEU A 137 16.91 0.05 10.37
CA LEU A 137 16.13 1.21 10.81
C LEU A 137 16.26 1.24 12.35
N THR A 138 17.25 1.97 12.84
CA THR A 138 17.48 2.17 14.27
C THR A 138 16.21 2.71 14.92
N LYS A 139 15.99 2.39 16.20
CA LYS A 139 14.92 2.97 17.04
C LYS A 139 14.77 4.48 16.83
N ALA A 140 15.89 5.20 16.65
CA ALA A 140 15.91 6.61 16.31
C ALA A 140 15.24 6.93 14.97
N LYS A 141 15.52 6.16 13.91
CA LYS A 141 14.99 6.36 12.56
C LYS A 141 13.50 6.00 12.43
N LEU A 142 13.02 4.98 13.15
CA LEU A 142 11.59 4.63 13.17
C LEU A 142 10.76 5.59 14.02
N LYS A 143 11.29 5.98 15.18
CA LYS A 143 10.68 7.01 16.03
C LYS A 143 10.65 8.35 15.29
N GLN A 144 11.73 8.68 14.57
CA GLN A 144 11.79 9.83 13.66
C GLN A 144 10.71 9.74 12.57
N ILE A 145 10.50 8.61 11.89
CA ILE A 145 9.43 8.49 10.87
C ILE A 145 8.02 8.73 11.46
N TRP A 146 7.78 8.37 12.72
CA TRP A 146 6.49 8.56 13.39
C TRP A 146 6.33 10.00 13.93
N GLU A 147 7.41 10.56 14.48
CA GLU A 147 7.49 11.94 14.99
C GLU A 147 7.62 12.99 13.86
N GLU A 148 8.08 12.61 12.66
CA GLU A 148 8.22 13.47 11.48
C GLU A 148 6.97 13.52 10.59
N LYS A 149 5.87 12.84 10.95
CA LYS A 149 4.59 13.07 10.27
C LYS A 149 4.04 14.43 10.69
N GLU A 150 4.55 15.46 10.05
CA GLU A 150 4.23 16.85 10.31
C GLU A 150 2.72 17.09 10.18
N LEU A 151 2.12 17.57 11.27
CA LEU A 151 0.71 17.95 11.32
C LEU A 151 0.57 19.39 10.80
N LEU A 152 -0.18 19.55 9.72
CA LEU A 152 -0.49 20.84 9.13
C LEU A 152 -1.90 21.28 9.51
N LEU A 153 -2.01 22.51 10.00
CA LEU A 153 -3.29 23.15 10.26
C LEU A 153 -3.67 24.06 9.10
N ILE A 154 -4.68 23.68 8.35
CA ILE A 154 -5.19 24.44 7.20
C ILE A 154 -6.60 24.90 7.47
N LYS A 155 -6.81 26.22 7.58
CA LYS A 155 -8.11 26.83 7.95
C LYS A 155 -8.76 26.20 9.19
N GLY A 156 -7.94 25.86 10.18
CA GLY A 156 -8.41 25.23 11.43
C GLY A 156 -8.70 23.73 11.31
N ARG A 157 -8.44 23.11 10.15
CA ARG A 157 -8.52 21.65 9.95
C ARG A 157 -7.14 21.02 9.98
N GLN A 158 -7.03 19.86 10.61
CA GLN A 158 -5.79 19.12 10.78
C GLN A 158 -5.59 18.11 9.65
N TYR A 159 -4.39 18.15 9.07
CA TYR A 159 -3.94 17.25 8.03
C TYR A 159 -2.60 16.65 8.43
N GLN A 160 -2.47 15.33 8.31
CA GLN A 160 -1.22 14.62 8.52
C GLN A 160 -0.52 14.43 7.17
N LEU A 161 0.75 14.87 7.05
CA LEU A 161 1.56 14.58 5.88
C LEU A 161 1.87 13.09 5.78
N GLU A 162 1.57 12.48 4.62
CA GLU A 162 1.82 11.05 4.38
C GLU A 162 2.97 10.84 3.39
N GLN A 163 2.85 11.42 2.21
CA GLN A 163 3.80 11.17 1.13
C GLN A 163 3.89 12.36 0.18
N GLN A 164 5.11 12.78 -0.15
CA GLN A 164 5.32 13.75 -1.22
C GLN A 164 5.10 13.07 -2.58
N LEU A 165 4.11 13.56 -3.34
CA LEU A 165 3.76 13.04 -4.66
C LEU A 165 4.56 13.72 -5.77
N GLY A 166 5.02 14.94 -5.54
CA GLY A 166 5.81 15.69 -6.52
C GLY A 166 6.40 16.98 -5.97
N ALA A 167 7.43 17.46 -6.66
CA ALA A 167 8.10 18.72 -6.41
C ALA A 167 8.40 19.41 -7.75
N GLY A 168 8.48 20.74 -7.74
CA GLY A 168 8.73 21.56 -8.93
C GLY A 168 8.11 22.95 -8.74
N ASN A 169 7.30 23.38 -9.71
CA ASN A 169 6.56 24.66 -9.61
C ASN A 169 5.52 24.69 -8.48
N ALA A 170 5.17 23.53 -7.96
CA ALA A 170 4.37 23.35 -6.76
C ALA A 170 4.87 22.09 -6.04
N THR A 171 4.77 22.10 -4.72
CA THR A 171 5.01 20.93 -3.89
C THR A 171 3.67 20.24 -3.65
N VAL A 172 3.58 18.94 -3.94
CA VAL A 172 2.33 18.18 -3.86
C VAL A 172 2.50 17.06 -2.85
N TRP A 173 1.61 17.02 -1.86
CA TRP A 173 1.60 16.03 -0.80
C TRP A 173 0.28 15.26 -0.81
N ARG A 174 0.36 13.95 -0.62
CA ARG A 174 -0.75 13.15 -0.12
C ARG A 174 -0.83 13.37 1.38
N VAL A 175 -2.04 13.61 1.87
CA VAL A 175 -2.31 13.81 3.29
C VAL A 175 -3.56 13.09 3.73
N THR A 176 -3.68 12.92 5.02
CA THR A 176 -4.86 12.36 5.69
C THR A 176 -5.51 13.47 6.52
N SER A 177 -6.81 13.73 6.32
CA SER A 177 -7.55 14.65 7.18
C SER A 177 -7.96 13.93 8.47
N ILE A 178 -7.52 14.46 9.60
CA ILE A 178 -7.82 13.87 10.92
C ILE A 178 -9.27 14.19 11.29
N ASP A 179 -9.68 15.45 11.11
CA ASP A 179 -11.03 15.91 11.48
C ASP A 179 -12.13 15.27 10.61
N GLU A 180 -11.82 14.87 9.38
CA GLU A 180 -12.76 14.17 8.49
C GLU A 180 -12.70 12.63 8.65
N GLY A 181 -12.08 12.11 9.72
CA GLY A 181 -12.08 10.68 10.03
C GLY A 181 -11.12 9.86 9.15
N GLY A 182 -9.96 10.42 8.82
CA GLY A 182 -8.92 9.72 8.08
C GLY A 182 -9.06 9.79 6.56
N VAL A 183 -9.80 10.77 6.03
CA VAL A 183 -10.06 10.86 4.59
C VAL A 183 -8.82 11.39 3.86
N GLU A 184 -8.45 10.71 2.78
CA GLU A 184 -7.29 11.09 1.97
C GLU A 184 -7.57 12.33 1.10
N ARG A 185 -6.58 13.22 1.06
CA ARG A 185 -6.57 14.47 0.31
C ARG A 185 -5.20 14.69 -0.34
N VAL A 186 -5.15 15.68 -1.22
CA VAL A 186 -3.92 16.21 -1.78
C VAL A 186 -3.74 17.65 -1.35
N LEU A 187 -2.60 17.99 -0.77
CA LEU A 187 -2.19 19.37 -0.58
C LEU A 187 -1.29 19.79 -1.73
N LYS A 188 -1.69 20.83 -2.44
CA LYS A 188 -0.84 21.51 -3.41
C LYS A 188 -0.38 22.83 -2.80
N MET A 189 0.90 22.91 -2.50
CA MET A 189 1.57 24.11 -1.97
C MET A 189 2.26 24.83 -3.14
N CYS A 190 1.92 26.09 -3.35
CA CYS A 190 2.49 26.89 -4.43
C CYS A 190 2.51 28.38 -4.06
N ASN A 191 3.15 29.20 -4.89
CA ASN A 191 3.10 30.64 -4.68
C ASN A 191 1.67 31.19 -4.75
N LYS A 192 1.46 32.31 -4.04
CA LYS A 192 0.15 32.96 -3.89
C LYS A 192 -0.52 33.26 -5.23
N ASP A 193 0.21 33.82 -6.19
CA ASP A 193 -0.35 34.23 -7.48
C ASP A 193 -0.85 33.03 -8.30
N ALA A 194 -0.14 31.90 -8.26
CA ALA A 194 -0.58 30.67 -8.91
C ALA A 194 -1.86 30.13 -8.28
N ALA A 195 -1.96 30.14 -6.95
CA ALA A 195 -3.15 29.70 -6.24
C ALA A 195 -4.36 30.59 -6.56
N VAL A 196 -4.19 31.92 -6.59
CA VAL A 196 -5.25 32.87 -6.95
C VAL A 196 -5.72 32.67 -8.39
N ARG A 197 -4.80 32.49 -9.35
CA ARG A 197 -5.17 32.21 -10.75
C ARG A 197 -5.95 30.91 -10.88
N GLU A 198 -5.52 29.85 -10.20
CA GLU A 198 -6.22 28.56 -10.25
C GLU A 198 -7.61 28.63 -9.63
N LYS A 199 -7.75 29.29 -8.46
CA LYS A 199 -9.04 29.51 -7.82
C LYS A 199 -10.00 30.26 -8.75
N ASN A 200 -9.54 31.38 -9.31
CA ASN A 200 -10.37 32.19 -10.23
C ASN A 200 -10.80 31.40 -11.48
N ALA A 201 -9.91 30.57 -12.04
CA ALA A 201 -10.24 29.72 -13.19
C ALA A 201 -11.29 28.66 -12.83
N ARG A 202 -11.14 28.01 -11.66
CA ARG A 202 -12.11 27.02 -11.15
C ARG A 202 -13.47 27.62 -10.87
N ASP A 203 -13.50 28.79 -10.22
CA ASP A 203 -14.73 29.53 -9.92
C ASP A 203 -15.45 29.95 -11.20
N LEU A 204 -14.72 30.53 -12.17
CA LEU A 204 -15.27 30.99 -13.45
C LEU A 204 -15.89 29.84 -14.26
N LEU A 205 -15.26 28.66 -14.21
CA LEU A 205 -15.67 27.50 -14.99
C LEU A 205 -16.60 26.55 -14.22
N GLY A 206 -16.89 26.85 -12.95
CA GLY A 206 -17.72 26.02 -12.08
C GLY A 206 -17.17 24.59 -11.91
N TRP A 207 -15.85 24.40 -12.00
CA TRP A 207 -15.24 23.06 -12.06
C TRP A 207 -15.58 22.22 -10.83
N ASP A 208 -15.48 22.80 -9.64
CA ASP A 208 -15.68 22.09 -8.38
C ASP A 208 -17.16 21.80 -8.08
N GLN A 209 -18.09 22.45 -8.79
CA GLN A 209 -19.54 22.32 -8.59
C GLN A 209 -20.22 21.44 -9.65
N HIS A 210 -19.72 21.49 -10.90
CA HIS A 210 -20.43 20.92 -12.04
C HIS A 210 -19.64 19.83 -12.79
N SER A 211 -18.32 19.73 -12.58
CA SER A 211 -17.52 18.73 -13.28
C SER A 211 -17.28 17.48 -12.44
N ARG A 212 -17.43 16.32 -13.08
CA ARG A 212 -16.94 15.03 -12.56
C ARG A 212 -15.59 14.61 -13.14
N TRP A 213 -15.09 15.39 -14.09
CA TRP A 213 -13.88 15.08 -14.86
C TRP A 213 -12.64 15.81 -14.33
N PHE A 214 -12.83 16.77 -13.42
CA PHE A 214 -11.75 17.51 -12.78
C PHE A 214 -11.69 17.14 -11.30
N LEU A 215 -10.48 17.14 -10.73
CA LEU A 215 -10.28 16.97 -9.30
C LEU A 215 -10.90 18.14 -8.56
N LYS A 216 -11.77 17.84 -7.61
CA LYS A 216 -12.43 18.85 -6.80
C LYS A 216 -11.46 19.52 -5.83
N ALA A 217 -11.52 20.84 -5.72
CA ALA A 217 -10.93 21.58 -4.62
C ALA A 217 -11.93 21.72 -3.46
N PHE A 218 -11.46 21.45 -2.25
CA PHE A 218 -12.24 21.59 -1.02
C PHE A 218 -11.95 22.90 -0.31
N ASP A 219 -10.68 23.32 -0.34
CA ASP A 219 -10.23 24.48 0.41
C ASP A 219 -9.04 25.18 -0.26
N TYR A 220 -8.94 26.46 0.06
CA TYR A 220 -7.86 27.36 -0.33
C TYR A 220 -7.40 28.14 0.89
N GLN A 221 -6.11 28.15 1.17
CA GLN A 221 -5.51 29.00 2.17
C GLN A 221 -4.44 29.87 1.53
N ASP A 222 -4.57 31.18 1.74
CA ASP A 222 -3.53 32.13 1.33
C ASP A 222 -2.29 32.00 2.22
N ALA A 223 -1.14 32.41 1.68
CA ALA A 223 0.19 32.38 2.30
C ALA A 223 0.37 33.32 3.53
N THR A 224 -0.68 33.54 4.33
CA THR A 224 -0.63 34.47 5.48
C THR A 224 0.19 33.93 6.66
N SER A 225 0.29 32.60 6.80
CA SER A 225 1.04 31.92 7.85
C SER A 225 2.04 30.89 7.32
N LEU A 226 1.77 30.33 6.15
CA LEU A 226 2.66 29.44 5.41
C LEU A 226 3.35 30.27 4.32
N GLN A 227 4.64 30.07 4.08
CA GLN A 227 5.36 30.78 3.00
C GLN A 227 4.71 30.54 1.62
N ASP A 228 4.00 29.42 1.48
CA ASP A 228 3.24 29.05 0.30
C ASP A 228 1.72 29.13 0.54
N ALA A 229 0.98 29.44 -0.53
CA ALA A 229 -0.46 29.23 -0.56
C ALA A 229 -0.77 27.75 -0.75
N VAL A 230 -1.87 27.30 -0.15
CA VAL A 230 -2.26 25.88 -0.13
C VAL A 230 -3.61 25.70 -0.78
N ILE A 231 -3.71 24.69 -1.65
CA ILE A 231 -4.96 24.21 -2.23
C ILE A 231 -5.17 22.77 -1.77
N VAL A 232 -6.32 22.51 -1.12
CA VAL A 232 -6.73 21.18 -0.71
C VAL A 232 -7.59 20.57 -1.81
N LEU A 233 -7.12 19.46 -2.38
CA LEU A 233 -7.71 18.79 -3.52
C LEU A 233 -8.15 17.37 -3.16
N GLU A 234 -9.05 16.83 -3.98
CA GLU A 234 -9.39 15.42 -4.01
C GLU A 234 -8.18 14.54 -4.31
N TYR A 235 -8.07 13.44 -3.57
CA TYR A 235 -7.06 12.42 -3.85
C TYR A 235 -7.54 11.49 -4.95
N SER A 236 -6.65 11.24 -5.93
CA SER A 236 -6.83 10.20 -6.94
C SER A 236 -5.71 9.19 -6.78
N ALA A 237 -6.08 7.90 -6.74
CA ALA A 237 -5.15 6.81 -6.48
C ALA A 237 -4.00 6.73 -7.48
N GLN A 238 -4.22 7.12 -8.75
CA GLN A 238 -3.21 7.04 -9.79
C GLN A 238 -3.35 8.14 -10.85
N THR A 239 -2.20 8.65 -11.29
CA THR A 239 -2.13 9.49 -12.49
C THR A 239 -2.38 8.65 -13.75
N LEU A 240 -2.80 9.29 -14.84
CA LEU A 240 -2.97 8.58 -16.13
C LEU A 240 -1.66 7.96 -16.59
N GLN A 241 -0.54 8.67 -16.44
CA GLN A 241 0.78 8.16 -16.82
C GLN A 241 1.19 6.91 -16.05
N HIS A 242 0.87 6.84 -14.76
CA HIS A 242 1.12 5.64 -13.96
C HIS A 242 0.29 4.45 -14.47
N ARG A 243 -0.98 4.68 -14.83
CA ARG A 243 -1.86 3.65 -15.42
C ARG A 243 -1.42 3.17 -16.80
N LEU A 244 -0.77 4.02 -17.58
CA LEU A 244 -0.29 3.66 -18.92
C LEU A 244 1.04 2.88 -18.89
N ARG A 245 1.74 2.89 -17.76
CA ARG A 245 3.07 2.27 -17.61
C ARG A 245 3.04 0.92 -16.88
N ASN A 246 1.94 0.61 -16.20
CA ASN A 246 1.68 -0.69 -15.56
C ASN A 246 0.66 -1.46 -16.38
#